data_AF-A0A7V9L2P7-F1
#
_entry.id   AF-A0A7V9L2P7-F1
#
_cell.length_a   1.000
_cell.length_b   1.000
_cell.length_c   1.000
_cell.angle_alpha   90.00
_cell.angle_beta   90.00
_cell.angle_gamma   90.00
#
_symmetry.space_group_name_H-M   'P 1'
#
loop_
_entity.id
_entity.type
_entity.pdbx_description
1 polymer ?
#
loop_
_entity_poly.entity_id
_entity_poly.type
_entity_poly.pdbx_seq_one_letter_code
_entity_poly.pdbx_strand_id
1 'polypeptide(L)'
;IGNILRERLRDVAGATGAYCSGLELSPNSRVLLHKLLEAFTEQRQWRRAIETLDQLSAQEASPDRRARYHYTAAVIARDELKDAELAVDKFHAALDDAPLTPKAFDGVEKLLADRKDWKNLARAYRRQLKRMGEDAPIPALVELWTKLGDVCVDHLNDAEAATEAYQVASELAPEDMARHEQLADLYLEAGEARRHEAIAELQLLLNHQPDRVELYKALALLYRAEHELDKAWCVAQALVFLGAASDEEKLLYERFRPSQFQPAPRRLTEELWQKAIIHPREDRHVGAIFTSTLGALAGGTAQPITAFGLTADTRVDLDRDPRAVTRIVKYVTSVLAIDPAPMVWLQEGGDGLRVANTVGLGAERQRLVPSLLVGASLIGKSDERELAFEVGKRMAYLRPERFVTLALGSLPKLEAAFAASVLAGGKNVTAHDGKPFSGNEESQTLAKTLRQQVPRPLLEQVGELSSKLSGRVGNGLIAGWRTATDLTANRVGFVVSNDLETAAKAIATEGAALSSLSVKDRLRDLLSFAVSEAYFNVRRHLGLHVREEVSA
;
A
#
# COMPACT_ATOMS: atom_id res chain seq x y z
N ILE A 1 -27.23 10.74 -64.97
CA ILE A 1 -26.57 9.79 -65.89
C ILE A 1 -25.90 8.66 -65.12
N GLY A 2 -24.88 8.93 -64.28
CA GLY A 2 -24.18 7.88 -63.52
C GLY A 2 -25.08 6.94 -62.68
N ASN A 3 -26.08 7.45 -61.96
CA ASN A 3 -27.01 6.59 -61.20
C ASN A 3 -27.82 5.65 -62.10
N ILE A 4 -28.22 6.11 -63.29
CA ILE A 4 -28.99 5.27 -64.23
C ILE A 4 -28.09 4.14 -64.77
N LEU A 5 -26.83 4.45 -65.09
CA LEU A 5 -25.84 3.46 -65.53
C LEU A 5 -25.61 2.39 -64.46
N ARG A 6 -25.45 2.81 -63.19
CA ARG A 6 -25.21 1.88 -62.08
C ARG A 6 -26.44 1.08 -61.69
N GLU A 7 -27.58 1.73 -61.44
CA GLU A 7 -28.76 1.09 -60.85
C GLU A 7 -29.60 0.32 -61.88
N ARG A 8 -29.75 0.84 -63.10
CA ARG A 8 -30.63 0.24 -64.13
C ARG A 8 -29.88 -0.61 -65.14
N LEU A 9 -28.64 -0.24 -65.47
CA LEU A 9 -27.85 -0.93 -66.50
C LEU A 9 -26.75 -1.81 -65.91
N ARG A 10 -26.55 -1.80 -64.59
CA ARG A 10 -25.48 -2.53 -63.87
C ARG A 10 -24.09 -2.28 -64.47
N ASP A 11 -23.90 -1.14 -65.13
CA ASP A 11 -22.63 -0.72 -65.73
C ASP A 11 -21.88 0.21 -64.77
N VAL A 12 -21.08 -0.40 -63.89
CA VAL A 12 -20.32 0.28 -62.85
C VAL A 12 -19.16 1.09 -63.46
N ALA A 13 -18.55 0.61 -64.54
CA ALA A 13 -17.44 1.29 -65.21
C ALA A 13 -17.92 2.57 -65.92
N GLY A 14 -19.02 2.47 -66.69
CA GLY A 14 -19.66 3.63 -67.32
C GLY A 14 -20.19 4.62 -66.29
N ALA A 15 -20.77 4.14 -65.18
CA ALA A 15 -21.18 5.00 -64.07
C ALA A 15 -20.01 5.76 -63.45
N THR A 16 -18.85 5.11 -63.28
CA THR A 16 -17.63 5.72 -62.74
C THR A 16 -17.13 6.85 -63.63
N GLY A 17 -17.07 6.64 -64.95
CA GLY A 17 -16.71 7.68 -65.90
C GLY A 17 -17.65 8.89 -65.80
N ALA A 18 -18.97 8.65 -65.76
CA ALA A 18 -19.96 9.71 -65.61
C ALA A 18 -19.88 10.45 -64.26
N TYR A 19 -19.51 9.76 -63.18
CA TYR A 19 -19.28 10.40 -61.88
C TYR A 19 -17.98 11.21 -61.86
N CYS A 20 -16.90 10.75 -62.50
CA CYS A 20 -15.66 11.50 -62.64
C CYS A 20 -15.86 12.81 -63.42
N SER A 21 -16.54 12.77 -64.58
CA SER A 21 -16.87 14.00 -65.32
C SER A 21 -17.77 14.94 -64.53
N GLY A 22 -18.67 14.40 -63.70
CA GLY A 22 -19.46 15.21 -62.77
C GLY A 22 -18.61 15.87 -61.68
N LEU A 23 -17.58 15.18 -61.18
CA LEU A 23 -16.66 15.69 -60.18
C LEU A 23 -15.73 16.77 -60.76
N GLU A 24 -15.31 16.67 -62.02
CA GLU A 24 -14.56 17.74 -62.72
C GLU A 24 -15.32 19.07 -62.73
N LEU A 25 -16.64 19.04 -62.89
CA LEU A 25 -17.50 20.22 -62.85
C LEU A 25 -17.82 20.70 -61.43
N SER A 26 -17.68 19.85 -60.42
CA SER A 26 -17.96 20.18 -59.01
C SER A 26 -17.00 19.40 -58.09
N PRO A 27 -15.73 19.86 -57.97
CA PRO A 27 -14.64 19.11 -57.33
C PRO A 27 -14.87 18.75 -55.86
N ASN A 28 -15.71 19.52 -55.17
CA ASN A 28 -16.01 19.33 -53.73
C ASN A 28 -17.39 18.69 -53.49
N SER A 29 -17.95 18.00 -54.48
CA SER A 29 -19.25 17.34 -54.34
C SER A 29 -19.14 16.06 -53.52
N ARG A 30 -19.45 16.15 -52.22
CA ARG A 30 -19.42 15.01 -51.28
C ARG A 30 -20.27 13.83 -51.73
N VAL A 31 -21.40 14.10 -52.38
CA VAL A 31 -22.32 13.06 -52.91
C VAL A 31 -21.66 12.29 -54.05
N LEU A 32 -20.96 12.97 -54.95
CA LEU A 32 -20.23 12.32 -56.04
C LEU A 32 -19.03 11.53 -55.52
N LEU A 33 -18.32 12.06 -54.53
CA LEU A 33 -17.21 11.35 -53.88
C LEU A 33 -17.66 10.06 -53.19
N HIS A 34 -18.80 10.04 -52.50
CA HIS A 34 -19.35 8.79 -51.94
C HIS A 34 -19.71 7.77 -53.04
N LYS A 35 -20.34 8.23 -54.13
CA LYS A 35 -20.69 7.37 -55.26
C LYS A 35 -19.46 6.81 -55.97
N LEU A 36 -18.40 7.61 -56.09
CA LEU A 36 -17.11 7.18 -56.64
C LEU A 36 -16.41 6.20 -55.71
N LEU A 37 -16.42 6.43 -54.40
CA LEU A 37 -15.86 5.51 -53.42
C LEU A 37 -16.49 4.13 -53.52
N GLU A 38 -17.82 4.06 -53.57
CA GLU A 38 -18.54 2.79 -53.76
C GLU A 38 -18.17 2.12 -55.10
N ALA A 39 -18.13 2.88 -56.19
CA ALA A 39 -17.82 2.35 -57.51
C ALA A 39 -16.36 1.87 -57.64
N PHE A 40 -15.39 2.58 -57.04
CA PHE A 40 -13.99 2.15 -57.00
C PHE A 40 -13.79 0.91 -56.12
N THR A 41 -14.50 0.83 -54.99
CA THR A 41 -14.49 -0.36 -54.12
C THR A 41 -15.04 -1.57 -54.86
N GLU A 42 -16.17 -1.44 -55.57
CA GLU A 42 -16.80 -2.51 -56.37
C GLU A 42 -15.88 -3.00 -57.51
N GLN A 43 -15.13 -2.09 -58.13
CA GLN A 43 -14.15 -2.40 -59.16
C GLN A 43 -12.77 -2.79 -58.63
N ARG A 44 -12.59 -2.89 -57.29
CA ARG A 44 -11.31 -3.16 -56.63
C ARG A 44 -10.18 -2.19 -57.00
N GLN A 45 -10.52 -0.95 -57.36
CA GLN A 45 -9.57 0.14 -57.62
C GLN A 45 -9.15 0.80 -56.30
N TRP A 46 -8.47 0.03 -55.45
CA TRP A 46 -8.19 0.38 -54.04
C TRP A 46 -7.42 1.68 -53.85
N ARG A 47 -6.41 1.97 -54.69
CA ARG A 47 -5.67 3.24 -54.63
C ARG A 47 -6.58 4.45 -54.85
N ARG A 48 -7.45 4.38 -55.85
CA ARG A 48 -8.43 5.44 -56.16
C ARG A 48 -9.49 5.57 -55.08
N ALA A 49 -9.88 4.45 -54.45
CA ALA A 49 -10.76 4.46 -53.29
C ALA A 49 -10.13 5.21 -52.10
N ILE A 50 -8.84 4.96 -51.81
CA ILE A 50 -8.08 5.68 -50.77
C ILE A 50 -7.95 7.17 -51.11
N GLU A 51 -7.60 7.53 -52.35
CA GLU A 51 -7.55 8.93 -52.80
C GLU A 51 -8.91 9.63 -52.63
N THR A 52 -10.02 8.93 -52.91
CA THR A 52 -11.37 9.46 -52.72
C THR A 52 -11.70 9.65 -51.24
N LEU A 53 -11.26 8.72 -50.37
CA LEU A 53 -11.38 8.85 -48.91
C LEU A 53 -10.58 10.04 -48.36
N ASP A 54 -9.38 10.30 -48.90
CA ASP A 54 -8.57 11.46 -48.52
C ASP A 54 -9.23 12.78 -48.93
N GLN A 55 -9.86 12.83 -50.11
CA GLN A 55 -10.65 14.00 -50.52
C GLN A 55 -11.88 14.20 -49.61
N LEU A 56 -12.55 13.11 -49.24
CA LEU A 56 -13.70 13.15 -48.33
C LEU A 56 -13.31 13.62 -46.92
N SER A 57 -12.15 13.20 -46.41
CA SER A 57 -11.66 13.62 -45.10
C SER A 57 -11.20 15.08 -45.11
N ALA A 58 -10.51 15.53 -46.16
CA ALA A 58 -10.11 16.94 -46.31
C ALA A 58 -11.30 17.92 -46.33
N GLN A 59 -12.48 17.45 -46.75
CA GLN A 59 -13.72 18.25 -46.79
C GLN A 59 -14.62 18.07 -45.55
N GLU A 60 -14.23 17.25 -44.58
CA GLU A 60 -15.03 16.96 -43.40
C GLU A 60 -14.60 17.81 -42.19
N ALA A 61 -15.55 18.55 -41.63
CA ALA A 61 -15.29 19.44 -40.51
C ALA A 61 -15.23 18.70 -39.17
N SER A 62 -15.99 17.61 -39.02
CA SER A 62 -16.03 16.82 -37.78
C SER A 62 -14.80 15.92 -37.66
N PRO A 63 -13.97 16.07 -36.60
CA PRO A 63 -12.82 15.20 -36.36
C PRO A 63 -13.20 13.72 -36.31
N ASP A 64 -14.27 13.36 -35.62
CA ASP A 64 -14.74 11.96 -35.54
C ASP A 64 -15.06 11.36 -36.91
N ARG A 65 -15.66 12.15 -37.81
CA ARG A 65 -15.98 11.69 -39.16
C ARG A 65 -14.74 11.63 -40.05
N ARG A 66 -13.83 12.60 -39.94
CA ARG A 66 -12.52 12.54 -40.61
C ARG A 66 -11.74 11.28 -40.22
N ALA A 67 -11.70 10.98 -38.92
CA ALA A 67 -11.04 9.80 -38.39
C ALA A 67 -11.61 8.51 -39.00
N ARG A 68 -12.93 8.41 -39.20
CA ARG A 68 -13.57 7.24 -39.85
C ARG A 68 -13.15 7.06 -41.30
N TYR A 69 -12.99 8.14 -42.07
CA TYR A 69 -12.49 8.05 -43.44
C TYR A 69 -11.03 7.56 -43.46
N HIS A 70 -10.17 8.15 -42.62
CA HIS A 70 -8.78 7.72 -42.49
C HIS A 70 -8.64 6.27 -42.01
N TYR A 71 -9.46 5.85 -41.04
CA TYR A 71 -9.50 4.46 -40.59
C TYR A 71 -9.92 3.50 -41.71
N THR A 72 -10.94 3.85 -42.49
CA THR A 72 -11.37 3.03 -43.64
C THR A 72 -10.28 2.92 -44.68
N ALA A 73 -9.59 4.03 -44.98
CA ALA A 73 -8.45 4.04 -45.90
C ALA A 73 -7.31 3.13 -45.38
N ALA A 74 -7.04 3.16 -44.08
CA ALA A 74 -6.04 2.31 -43.44
C ALA A 74 -6.38 0.81 -43.54
N VAL A 75 -7.65 0.45 -43.34
CA VAL A 75 -8.11 -0.94 -43.49
C VAL A 75 -7.97 -1.42 -44.93
N ILE A 76 -8.33 -0.61 -45.93
CA ILE A 76 -8.13 -0.95 -47.35
C ILE A 76 -6.64 -1.10 -47.66
N ALA A 77 -5.80 -0.19 -47.18
CA ALA A 77 -4.36 -0.27 -47.37
C ALA A 77 -3.76 -1.57 -46.76
N ARG A 78 -4.23 -1.94 -45.55
CA ARG A 78 -3.79 -3.14 -44.83
C ARG A 78 -4.23 -4.44 -45.52
N ASP A 79 -5.54 -4.56 -45.78
CA ASP A 79 -6.14 -5.85 -46.16
C ASP A 79 -6.06 -6.11 -47.67
N GLU A 80 -6.32 -5.09 -48.48
CA GLU A 80 -6.44 -5.23 -49.92
C GLU A 80 -5.14 -4.90 -50.66
N LEU A 81 -4.46 -3.82 -50.26
CA LEU A 81 -3.18 -3.43 -50.86
C LEU A 81 -1.98 -4.13 -50.22
N LYS A 82 -2.13 -4.62 -48.98
CA LYS A 82 -1.03 -5.16 -48.15
C LYS A 82 0.14 -4.19 -48.04
N ASP A 83 -0.16 -2.90 -48.10
CA ASP A 83 0.80 -1.81 -48.01
C ASP A 83 0.84 -1.33 -46.55
N ALA A 84 1.76 -1.91 -45.78
CA ALA A 84 1.87 -1.65 -44.34
C ALA A 84 2.26 -0.20 -44.02
N GLU A 85 3.07 0.44 -44.86
CA GLU A 85 3.51 1.82 -44.65
C GLU A 85 2.34 2.78 -44.83
N LEU A 86 1.62 2.64 -45.94
CA LEU A 86 0.41 3.41 -46.20
C LEU A 86 -0.65 3.16 -45.12
N ALA A 87 -0.84 1.92 -44.68
CA ALA A 87 -1.80 1.59 -43.64
C ALA A 87 -1.46 2.27 -42.30
N VAL A 88 -0.19 2.23 -41.87
CA VAL A 88 0.28 2.89 -40.65
C VAL A 88 0.08 4.41 -40.73
N ASP A 89 0.40 5.03 -41.88
CA ASP A 89 0.19 6.47 -42.08
C ASP A 89 -1.29 6.85 -41.97
N LYS A 90 -2.19 6.06 -42.58
CA LYS A 90 -3.64 6.31 -42.51
C LYS A 90 -4.21 6.03 -41.12
N PHE A 91 -3.73 5.02 -40.40
CA PHE A 91 -4.10 4.83 -39.00
C PHE A 91 -3.61 5.99 -38.12
N HIS A 92 -2.39 6.50 -38.35
CA HIS A 92 -1.92 7.67 -37.64
C HIS A 92 -2.79 8.90 -37.92
N ALA A 93 -3.18 9.16 -39.16
CA ALA A 93 -4.09 10.26 -39.48
C ALA A 93 -5.45 10.10 -38.77
N ALA A 94 -5.99 8.88 -38.70
CA ALA A 94 -7.22 8.62 -37.95
C ALA A 94 -7.07 8.94 -36.46
N LEU A 95 -5.94 8.56 -35.86
CA LEU A 95 -5.65 8.78 -34.44
C LEU A 95 -5.29 10.23 -34.11
N ASP A 96 -4.84 11.04 -35.07
CA ASP A 96 -4.63 12.49 -34.84
C ASP A 96 -5.97 13.22 -34.62
N ASP A 97 -7.05 12.76 -35.27
CA ASP A 97 -8.39 13.33 -35.11
C ASP A 97 -9.21 12.65 -33.99
N ALA A 98 -9.05 11.35 -33.79
CA ALA A 98 -9.76 10.58 -32.76
C ALA A 98 -8.79 9.63 -31.99
N PRO A 99 -8.02 10.16 -31.01
CA PRO A 99 -6.98 9.40 -30.31
C PRO A 99 -7.48 8.14 -29.60
N LEU A 100 -8.70 8.17 -29.07
CA LEU A 100 -9.28 7.06 -28.29
C LEU A 100 -9.97 6.01 -29.18
N THR A 101 -9.50 5.80 -30.41
CA THR A 101 -10.03 4.77 -31.32
C THR A 101 -9.18 3.49 -31.21
N PRO A 102 -9.54 2.50 -30.36
CA PRO A 102 -8.61 1.42 -30.00
C PRO A 102 -8.19 0.60 -31.22
N LYS A 103 -9.16 0.26 -32.08
CA LYS A 103 -8.93 -0.51 -33.32
C LYS A 103 -7.91 0.14 -34.27
N ALA A 104 -7.78 1.46 -34.26
CA ALA A 104 -6.82 2.16 -35.12
C ALA A 104 -5.40 1.98 -34.60
N PHE A 105 -5.20 2.10 -33.29
CA PHE A 105 -3.89 1.91 -32.68
C PHE A 105 -3.48 0.43 -32.64
N ASP A 106 -4.41 -0.50 -32.38
CA ASP A 106 -4.17 -1.95 -32.51
C ASP A 106 -3.66 -2.31 -33.92
N GLY A 107 -4.18 -1.62 -34.95
CA GLY A 107 -3.74 -1.76 -36.33
C GLY A 107 -2.29 -1.31 -36.54
N VAL A 108 -1.89 -0.19 -35.94
CA VAL A 108 -0.50 0.31 -35.95
C VAL A 108 0.43 -0.66 -35.22
N GLU A 109 0.06 -1.05 -34.00
CA GLU A 109 0.83 -1.96 -33.15
C GLU A 109 1.10 -3.28 -33.88
N LYS A 110 0.05 -3.92 -34.40
CA LYS A 110 0.17 -5.18 -35.13
C LYS A 110 1.05 -5.07 -36.38
N LEU A 111 0.85 -4.03 -37.20
CA LEU A 111 1.62 -3.87 -38.44
C LEU A 111 3.11 -3.63 -38.19
N LEU A 112 3.44 -2.83 -37.18
CA LEU A 112 4.83 -2.56 -36.83
C LEU A 112 5.49 -3.76 -36.15
N ALA A 113 4.76 -4.46 -35.27
CA ALA A 113 5.24 -5.70 -34.62
C ALA A 113 5.47 -6.84 -35.63
N ASP A 114 4.54 -7.07 -36.57
CA ASP A 114 4.67 -8.09 -37.62
C ASP A 114 5.90 -7.85 -38.51
N ARG A 115 6.26 -6.56 -38.73
CA ARG A 115 7.47 -6.16 -39.46
C ARG A 115 8.73 -6.09 -38.59
N LYS A 116 8.61 -6.33 -37.28
CA LYS A 116 9.68 -6.15 -36.28
C LYS A 116 10.29 -4.75 -36.30
N ASP A 117 9.49 -3.74 -36.63
CA ASP A 117 9.91 -2.34 -36.65
C ASP A 117 9.72 -1.71 -35.27
N TRP A 118 10.52 -2.19 -34.31
CA TRP A 118 10.42 -1.84 -32.90
C TRP A 118 10.68 -0.36 -32.63
N LYS A 119 11.55 0.27 -33.43
CA LYS A 119 11.86 1.71 -33.32
C LYS A 119 10.63 2.55 -33.64
N ASN A 120 9.94 2.25 -34.75
CA ASN A 120 8.72 2.95 -35.09
C ASN A 120 7.57 2.58 -34.16
N LEU A 121 7.53 1.36 -33.62
CA LEU A 121 6.53 0.97 -32.62
C LEU A 121 6.68 1.79 -31.33
N ALA A 122 7.89 1.90 -30.78
CA ALA A 122 8.14 2.77 -29.62
C ALA A 122 7.79 4.24 -29.91
N ARG A 123 8.08 4.74 -31.12
CA ARG A 123 7.67 6.08 -31.55
C ARG A 123 6.13 6.20 -31.64
N ALA A 124 5.44 5.17 -32.07
CA ALA A 124 3.99 5.14 -32.15
C ALA A 124 3.34 5.21 -30.76
N TYR A 125 3.85 4.46 -29.77
CA TYR A 125 3.41 4.57 -28.37
C TYR A 125 3.59 5.99 -27.82
N ARG A 126 4.79 6.58 -27.95
CA ARG A 126 5.05 7.96 -27.50
C ARG A 126 4.13 8.97 -28.18
N ARG A 127 3.88 8.83 -29.49
CA ARG A 127 2.95 9.69 -30.23
C ARG A 127 1.51 9.51 -29.74
N GLN A 128 1.10 8.28 -29.43
CA GLN A 128 -0.23 7.98 -28.92
C GLN A 128 -0.46 8.56 -27.52
N LEU A 129 0.51 8.39 -26.61
CA LEU A 129 0.51 9.02 -25.28
C LEU A 129 0.35 10.55 -25.41
N LYS A 130 1.11 11.18 -26.31
CA LYS A 130 1.00 12.63 -26.57
C LYS A 130 -0.38 13.05 -27.09
N ARG A 131 -1.03 12.24 -27.94
CA ARG A 131 -2.37 12.54 -28.49
C ARG A 131 -3.47 12.40 -27.45
N MET A 132 -3.34 11.42 -26.57
CA MET A 132 -4.32 11.17 -25.51
C MET A 132 -4.28 12.28 -24.45
N GLY A 133 -3.11 12.88 -24.22
CA GLY A 133 -2.96 14.00 -23.30
C GLY A 133 -3.19 13.60 -21.84
N GLU A 134 -3.30 14.61 -20.97
CA GLU A 134 -3.43 14.41 -19.52
C GLU A 134 -4.83 13.93 -19.09
N ASP A 135 -5.87 14.23 -19.88
CA ASP A 135 -7.27 13.87 -19.59
C ASP A 135 -7.61 12.41 -19.92
N ALA A 136 -6.61 11.63 -20.35
CA ALA A 136 -6.80 10.26 -20.77
C ALA A 136 -7.17 9.34 -19.60
N PRO A 137 -7.96 8.27 -19.83
CA PRO A 137 -8.24 7.29 -18.80
C PRO A 137 -6.93 6.66 -18.27
N ILE A 138 -6.70 6.74 -16.95
CA ILE A 138 -5.50 6.21 -16.28
C ILE A 138 -5.20 4.76 -16.70
N PRO A 139 -6.17 3.81 -16.76
CA PRO A 139 -5.88 2.44 -17.18
C PRO A 139 -5.28 2.34 -18.59
N ALA A 140 -5.71 3.20 -19.52
CA ALA A 140 -5.18 3.21 -20.88
C ALA A 140 -3.78 3.83 -20.95
N LEU A 141 -3.49 4.84 -20.12
CA LEU A 141 -2.14 5.38 -19.98
C LEU A 141 -1.18 4.34 -19.42
N VAL A 142 -1.57 3.64 -18.35
CA VAL A 142 -0.77 2.57 -17.74
C VAL A 142 -0.46 1.48 -18.75
N GLU A 143 -1.45 1.03 -19.53
CA GLU A 143 -1.24 0.02 -20.57
C GLU A 143 -0.22 0.48 -21.63
N LEU A 144 -0.36 1.72 -22.14
CA LEU A 144 0.55 2.25 -23.18
C LEU A 144 1.98 2.45 -22.66
N TRP A 145 2.14 2.96 -21.44
CA TRP A 145 3.46 3.11 -20.81
C TRP A 145 4.10 1.75 -20.56
N THR A 146 3.33 0.76 -20.10
CA THR A 146 3.82 -0.61 -19.90
C THR A 146 4.32 -1.20 -21.22
N LYS A 147 3.50 -1.15 -22.29
CA LYS A 147 3.90 -1.66 -23.60
C LYS A 147 5.11 -0.93 -24.20
N LEU A 148 5.24 0.38 -23.95
CA LEU A 148 6.42 1.13 -24.35
C LEU A 148 7.67 0.64 -23.61
N GLY A 149 7.56 0.44 -22.29
CA GLY A 149 8.63 -0.14 -21.48
C GLY A 149 9.05 -1.51 -21.99
N ASP A 150 8.08 -2.40 -22.23
CA ASP A 150 8.32 -3.77 -22.71
C ASP A 150 9.07 -3.77 -24.05
N VAL A 151 8.65 -2.95 -25.02
CA VAL A 151 9.36 -2.83 -26.31
C VAL A 151 10.77 -2.26 -26.14
N CYS A 152 10.96 -1.32 -25.21
CA CYS A 152 12.27 -0.74 -24.92
C CYS A 152 13.23 -1.78 -24.32
N VAL A 153 12.78 -2.61 -23.39
CA VAL A 153 13.57 -3.70 -22.80
C VAL A 153 13.79 -4.83 -23.80
N ASP A 154 12.72 -5.45 -24.30
CA ASP A 154 12.76 -6.73 -25.00
C ASP A 154 13.38 -6.65 -26.40
N HIS A 155 13.32 -5.48 -27.03
CA HIS A 155 13.60 -5.34 -28.46
C HIS A 155 14.57 -4.21 -28.82
N LEU A 156 14.63 -3.16 -28.02
CA LEU A 156 15.52 -2.01 -28.29
C LEU A 156 16.77 -2.00 -27.41
N ASN A 157 16.80 -2.77 -26.32
CA ASN A 157 17.85 -2.73 -25.31
C ASN A 157 18.13 -1.29 -24.84
N ASP A 158 17.05 -0.53 -24.66
CA ASP A 158 17.04 0.89 -24.25
C ASP A 158 16.52 0.99 -22.81
N ALA A 159 17.40 0.64 -21.86
CA ALA A 159 17.06 0.52 -20.44
C ALA A 159 16.62 1.85 -19.81
N GLU A 160 17.19 2.99 -20.21
CA GLU A 160 16.79 4.31 -19.72
C GLU A 160 15.36 4.64 -20.16
N ALA A 161 15.03 4.46 -21.44
CA ALA A 161 13.66 4.70 -21.91
C ALA A 161 12.64 3.73 -21.29
N ALA A 162 13.03 2.48 -21.05
CA ALA A 162 12.20 1.52 -20.32
C ALA A 162 11.96 1.95 -18.87
N THR A 163 13.01 2.38 -18.19
CA THR A 163 12.95 2.86 -16.80
C THR A 163 11.99 4.04 -16.69
N GLU A 164 12.11 5.05 -17.56
CA GLU A 164 11.18 6.19 -17.59
C GLU A 164 9.73 5.75 -17.81
N ALA A 165 9.50 4.81 -18.73
CA ALA A 165 8.16 4.33 -19.04
C ALA A 165 7.53 3.57 -17.87
N TYR A 166 8.26 2.66 -17.24
CA TYR A 166 7.76 1.91 -16.09
C TYR A 166 7.62 2.78 -14.83
N GLN A 167 8.48 3.78 -14.62
CA GLN A 167 8.32 4.76 -13.54
C GLN A 167 6.96 5.44 -13.64
N VAL A 168 6.63 6.01 -14.80
CA VAL A 168 5.33 6.68 -15.02
C VAL A 168 4.18 5.68 -14.88
N ALA A 169 4.32 4.45 -15.38
CA ALA A 169 3.30 3.41 -15.20
C ALA A 169 3.05 3.08 -13.72
N SER A 170 4.12 2.97 -12.92
CA SER A 170 4.05 2.67 -11.49
C SER A 170 3.48 3.83 -10.67
N GLU A 171 3.76 5.08 -11.05
CA GLU A 171 3.15 6.27 -10.43
C GLU A 171 1.63 6.33 -10.69
N LEU A 172 1.21 5.95 -11.90
CA LEU A 172 -0.20 5.89 -12.29
C LEU A 172 -0.95 4.71 -11.68
N ALA A 173 -0.26 3.60 -11.42
CA ALA A 173 -0.81 2.39 -10.79
C ALA A 173 0.13 1.84 -9.69
N PRO A 174 0.19 2.48 -8.50
CA PRO A 174 1.14 2.10 -7.43
C PRO A 174 0.92 0.71 -6.82
N GLU A 175 -0.23 0.09 -7.08
CA GLU A 175 -0.57 -1.25 -6.59
C GLU A 175 -0.14 -2.36 -7.57
N ASP A 176 0.35 -1.99 -8.77
CA ASP A 176 0.78 -2.94 -9.79
C ASP A 176 2.21 -3.43 -9.52
N MET A 177 2.32 -4.43 -8.64
CA MET A 177 3.61 -4.97 -8.19
C MET A 177 4.48 -5.52 -9.34
N ALA A 178 3.89 -5.92 -10.46
CA ALA A 178 4.66 -6.38 -11.62
C ALA A 178 5.56 -5.27 -12.19
N ARG A 179 5.15 -4.00 -12.08
CA ARG A 179 5.88 -2.84 -12.62
C ARG A 179 7.04 -2.49 -11.70
N HIS A 180 6.81 -2.59 -10.39
CA HIS A 180 7.85 -2.50 -9.38
C HIS A 180 8.89 -3.62 -9.52
N GLU A 181 8.48 -4.85 -9.89
CA GLU A 181 9.41 -5.94 -10.23
C GLU A 181 10.28 -5.59 -11.46
N GLN A 182 9.66 -5.13 -12.55
CA GLN A 182 10.40 -4.70 -13.76
C GLN A 182 11.38 -3.54 -13.48
N LEU A 183 10.98 -2.56 -12.66
CA LEU A 183 11.84 -1.47 -12.24
C LEU A 183 13.00 -1.95 -11.37
N ALA A 184 12.74 -2.84 -10.39
CA ALA A 184 13.79 -3.41 -9.55
C ALA A 184 14.85 -4.12 -10.39
N ASP A 185 14.44 -4.92 -11.38
CA ASP A 185 15.36 -5.62 -12.28
C ASP A 185 16.22 -4.63 -13.09
N LEU A 186 15.61 -3.59 -13.70
CA LEU A 186 16.35 -2.56 -14.44
C LEU A 186 17.33 -1.78 -13.56
N TYR A 187 16.95 -1.43 -12.33
CA TYR A 187 17.83 -0.73 -11.41
C TYR A 187 18.99 -1.62 -10.91
N LEU A 188 18.74 -2.92 -10.72
CA LEU A 188 19.79 -3.88 -10.39
C LEU A 188 20.80 -4.04 -11.55
N GLU A 189 20.32 -4.09 -12.79
CA GLU A 189 21.17 -4.14 -13.99
C GLU A 189 21.98 -2.85 -14.19
N ALA A 190 21.40 -1.69 -13.89
CA ALA A 190 22.09 -0.40 -13.93
C ALA A 190 23.19 -0.25 -12.86
N GLY A 191 23.21 -1.14 -11.85
CA GLY A 191 24.29 -1.25 -10.88
C GLY A 191 24.41 -0.01 -9.98
N GLU A 192 25.62 0.54 -9.86
CA GLU A 192 25.91 1.60 -8.88
C GLU A 192 25.11 2.88 -9.11
N ALA A 193 24.76 3.19 -10.37
CA ALA A 193 24.09 4.43 -10.74
C ALA A 193 22.64 4.53 -10.24
N ARG A 194 21.98 3.40 -10.01
CA ARG A 194 20.55 3.30 -9.62
C ARG A 194 20.33 2.48 -8.35
N ARG A 195 21.38 2.34 -7.54
CA ARG A 195 21.38 1.44 -6.38
C ARG A 195 20.32 1.80 -5.34
N HIS A 196 20.15 3.09 -5.07
CA HIS A 196 19.16 3.57 -4.10
C HIS A 196 17.73 3.31 -4.58
N GLU A 197 17.46 3.50 -5.87
CA GLU A 197 16.18 3.16 -6.48
C GLU A 197 15.91 1.65 -6.42
N ALA A 198 16.91 0.81 -6.69
CA ALA A 198 16.79 -0.65 -6.53
C ALA A 198 16.41 -1.04 -5.10
N ILE A 199 17.08 -0.47 -4.09
CA ILE A 199 16.78 -0.74 -2.67
C ILE A 199 15.32 -0.35 -2.35
N ALA A 200 14.87 0.82 -2.81
CA ALA A 200 13.51 1.30 -2.54
C ALA A 200 12.45 0.35 -3.14
N GLU A 201 12.63 -0.08 -4.39
CA GLU A 201 11.72 -1.02 -5.05
C GLU A 201 11.71 -2.39 -4.37
N LEU A 202 12.88 -2.93 -4.01
CA LEU A 202 12.98 -4.21 -3.31
C LEU A 202 12.29 -4.17 -1.94
N GLN A 203 12.43 -3.08 -1.19
CA GLN A 203 11.71 -2.90 0.08
C GLN A 203 10.20 -2.78 -0.12
N LEU A 204 9.75 -2.08 -1.17
CA LEU A 204 8.33 -1.98 -1.52
C LEU A 204 7.74 -3.35 -1.87
N LEU A 205 8.45 -4.13 -2.68
CA LEU A 205 8.05 -5.50 -3.04
C LEU A 205 7.99 -6.40 -1.80
N LEU A 206 8.96 -6.31 -0.89
CA LEU A 206 8.95 -7.05 0.37
C LEU A 206 7.81 -6.66 1.31
N ASN A 207 7.28 -5.43 1.25
CA ASN A 207 6.09 -5.07 2.01
C ASN A 207 4.85 -5.86 1.56
N HIS A 208 4.78 -6.24 0.28
CA HIS A 208 3.66 -7.00 -0.29
C HIS A 208 3.93 -8.51 -0.27
N GLN A 209 5.17 -8.92 -0.55
CA GLN A 209 5.61 -10.31 -0.62
C GLN A 209 6.82 -10.60 0.32
N PRO A 210 6.64 -10.57 1.65
CA PRO A 210 7.74 -10.78 2.62
C PRO A 210 8.32 -12.20 2.62
N ASP A 211 7.74 -13.12 1.86
CA ASP A 211 8.19 -14.50 1.71
C ASP A 211 9.20 -14.71 0.57
N ARG A 212 9.49 -13.67 -0.22
CA ARG A 212 10.39 -13.74 -1.38
C ARG A 212 11.86 -13.62 -0.96
N VAL A 213 12.47 -14.76 -0.64
CA VAL A 213 13.89 -14.88 -0.23
C VAL A 213 14.86 -14.16 -1.17
N GLU A 214 14.66 -14.23 -2.49
CA GLU A 214 15.58 -13.63 -3.46
C GLU A 214 15.68 -12.09 -3.32
N LEU A 215 14.61 -11.42 -2.88
CA LEU A 215 14.64 -9.97 -2.65
C LEU A 215 15.50 -9.60 -1.42
N TYR A 216 15.50 -10.45 -0.38
CA TYR A 216 16.38 -10.27 0.77
C TYR A 216 17.85 -10.44 0.39
N LYS A 217 18.17 -11.44 -0.44
CA LYS A 217 19.54 -11.63 -0.92
C LYS A 217 20.02 -10.43 -1.76
N ALA A 218 19.17 -9.91 -2.63
CA ALA A 218 19.46 -8.69 -3.39
C ALA A 218 19.74 -7.51 -2.45
N LEU A 219 18.88 -7.25 -1.46
CA LEU A 219 19.11 -6.21 -0.45
C LEU A 219 20.40 -6.43 0.36
N ALA A 220 20.72 -7.67 0.73
CA ALA A 220 21.95 -8.00 1.46
C ALA A 220 23.20 -7.61 0.66
N LEU A 221 23.21 -7.93 -0.64
CA LEU A 221 24.29 -7.54 -1.54
C LEU A 221 24.40 -6.02 -1.68
N LEU A 222 23.27 -5.32 -1.88
CA LEU A 222 23.26 -3.87 -2.05
C LEU A 222 23.72 -3.14 -0.78
N TYR A 223 23.21 -3.50 0.40
CA TYR A 223 23.63 -2.85 1.66
C TYR A 223 25.10 -3.11 2.00
N ARG A 224 25.63 -4.28 1.66
CA ARG A 224 27.07 -4.54 1.80
C ARG A 224 27.89 -3.66 0.87
N ALA A 225 27.45 -3.48 -0.38
CA ALA A 225 28.11 -2.59 -1.35
C ALA A 225 28.04 -1.11 -0.94
N GLU A 226 27.00 -0.70 -0.21
CA GLU A 226 26.88 0.66 0.37
C GLU A 226 27.58 0.82 1.72
N HIS A 227 28.21 -0.24 2.24
CA HIS A 227 28.79 -0.27 3.59
C HIS A 227 27.78 0.06 4.72
N GLU A 228 26.49 -0.19 4.48
CA GLU A 228 25.41 -0.01 5.46
C GLU A 228 25.33 -1.23 6.39
N LEU A 229 26.31 -1.36 7.29
CA LEU A 229 26.51 -2.54 8.15
C LEU A 229 25.28 -2.94 8.98
N ASP A 230 24.60 -1.97 9.61
CA ASP A 230 23.41 -2.27 10.42
C ASP A 230 22.24 -2.79 9.57
N LYS A 231 22.06 -2.23 8.37
CA LYS A 231 21.02 -2.68 7.44
C LYS A 231 21.33 -4.08 6.92
N ALA A 232 22.58 -4.33 6.52
CA ALA A 232 23.04 -5.65 6.11
C ALA A 232 22.87 -6.69 7.23
N TRP A 233 23.15 -6.33 8.49
CA TRP A 233 22.91 -7.21 9.64
C TRP A 233 21.42 -7.51 9.86
N CYS A 234 20.55 -6.51 9.70
CA CYS A 234 19.10 -6.72 9.81
C CYS A 234 18.58 -7.67 8.71
N VAL A 235 19.06 -7.53 7.48
CA VAL A 235 18.71 -8.44 6.38
C VAL A 235 19.28 -9.85 6.64
N ALA A 236 20.51 -9.97 7.14
CA ALA A 236 21.09 -11.24 7.54
C ALA A 236 20.26 -11.94 8.62
N GLN A 237 19.79 -11.21 9.63
CA GLN A 237 18.87 -11.73 10.65
C GLN A 237 17.57 -12.26 10.02
N ALA A 238 16.99 -11.55 9.05
CA ALA A 238 15.80 -12.03 8.33
C ALA A 238 16.09 -13.29 7.50
N LEU A 239 17.23 -13.35 6.80
CA LEU A 239 17.64 -14.52 6.02
C LEU A 239 17.93 -15.75 6.89
N VAL A 240 18.54 -15.56 8.07
CA VAL A 240 18.75 -16.63 9.05
C VAL A 240 17.41 -17.17 9.53
N PHE A 241 16.47 -16.30 9.87
CA PHE A 241 15.12 -16.69 10.26
C PHE A 241 14.38 -17.45 9.16
N LEU A 242 14.52 -17.01 7.90
CA LEU A 242 13.94 -17.68 6.74
C LEU A 242 14.64 -19.00 6.38
N GLY A 243 15.75 -19.34 7.04
CA GLY A 243 16.54 -20.53 6.75
C GLY A 243 17.28 -20.47 5.41
N ALA A 244 17.49 -19.26 4.88
CA ALA A 244 18.04 -19.03 3.54
C ALA A 244 19.36 -18.21 3.53
N ALA A 245 19.92 -17.93 4.71
CA ALA A 245 21.20 -17.25 4.83
C ALA A 245 22.37 -18.10 4.31
N SER A 246 23.26 -17.45 3.57
CA SER A 246 24.61 -17.91 3.27
C SER A 246 25.48 -17.99 4.52
N ASP A 247 26.65 -18.64 4.42
CA ASP A 247 27.57 -18.74 5.56
C ASP A 247 28.16 -17.39 5.96
N GLU A 248 28.34 -16.46 5.00
CA GLU A 248 28.74 -15.09 5.29
C GLU A 248 27.67 -14.32 6.07
N GLU A 249 26.40 -14.46 5.70
CA GLU A 249 25.28 -13.80 6.38
C GLU A 249 25.05 -14.39 7.79
N LYS A 250 25.19 -15.71 7.95
CA LYS A 250 25.16 -16.35 9.28
C LYS A 250 26.27 -15.80 10.16
N LEU A 251 27.50 -15.74 9.65
CA LEU A 251 28.63 -15.21 10.40
C LEU A 251 28.44 -13.73 10.75
N LEU A 252 27.92 -12.92 9.83
CA LEU A 252 27.58 -11.52 10.08
C LEU A 252 26.55 -11.39 11.20
N TYR A 253 25.47 -12.18 11.13
CA TYR A 253 24.43 -12.19 12.15
C TYR A 253 24.99 -12.60 13.52
N GLU A 254 25.69 -13.73 13.59
CA GLU A 254 26.27 -14.28 14.82
C GLU A 254 27.31 -13.35 15.46
N ARG A 255 28.15 -12.70 14.64
CA ARG A 255 29.18 -11.76 15.12
C ARG A 255 28.59 -10.59 15.89
N PHE A 256 27.49 -10.02 15.39
CA PHE A 256 26.91 -8.80 15.96
C PHE A 256 25.64 -9.02 16.77
N ARG A 257 25.11 -10.25 16.82
CA ARG A 257 24.06 -10.62 17.77
C ARG A 257 24.65 -10.57 19.18
N PRO A 258 24.19 -9.67 20.08
CA PRO A 258 24.75 -9.59 21.43
C PRO A 258 24.66 -10.94 22.14
N SER A 259 25.67 -11.33 22.93
CA SER A 259 25.62 -12.57 23.72
C SER A 259 24.63 -12.46 24.89
N GLN A 260 24.46 -11.25 25.43
CA GLN A 260 23.52 -10.91 26.49
C GLN A 260 22.49 -9.89 26.00
N PHE A 261 21.38 -9.77 26.71
CA PHE A 261 20.39 -8.74 26.44
C PHE A 261 20.99 -7.33 26.65
N GLN A 262 20.77 -6.44 25.70
CA GLN A 262 21.26 -5.06 25.75
C GLN A 262 20.06 -4.10 25.75
N PRO A 263 19.77 -3.45 26.89
CA PRO A 263 18.73 -2.43 26.96
C PRO A 263 19.04 -1.25 26.04
N ALA A 264 18.06 -0.80 25.25
CA ALA A 264 18.16 0.44 24.51
C ALA A 264 18.42 1.64 25.46
N PRO A 265 19.48 2.46 25.23
CA PRO A 265 19.83 3.59 26.09
C PRO A 265 18.90 4.81 25.95
N ARG A 266 18.02 4.84 24.94
CA ARG A 266 17.16 5.98 24.62
C ARG A 266 15.70 5.57 24.55
N ARG A 267 14.81 6.57 24.63
CA ARG A 267 13.36 6.40 24.53
C ARG A 267 12.83 6.75 23.15
N LEU A 268 11.70 6.16 22.79
CA LEU A 268 10.94 6.50 21.61
C LEU A 268 10.35 7.91 21.73
N THR A 269 10.25 8.58 20.59
CA THR A 269 9.57 9.87 20.44
C THR A 269 8.21 9.66 19.80
N GLU A 270 7.30 10.62 19.98
CA GLU A 270 6.00 10.57 19.30
C GLU A 270 6.14 10.53 17.77
N GLU A 271 7.15 11.22 17.23
CA GLU A 271 7.44 11.17 15.79
C GLU A 271 7.79 9.76 15.31
N LEU A 272 8.60 9.00 16.05
CA LEU A 272 8.94 7.62 15.69
C LEU A 272 7.74 6.68 15.82
N TRP A 273 6.87 6.90 16.81
CA TRP A 273 5.60 6.18 16.88
C TRP A 273 4.81 6.36 15.59
N GLN A 274 4.56 7.61 15.18
CA GLN A 274 3.71 7.91 14.03
C GLN A 274 4.34 7.51 12.69
N LYS A 275 5.66 7.68 12.52
CA LYS A 275 6.34 7.47 11.22
C LYS A 275 6.90 6.07 11.02
N ALA A 276 7.21 5.33 12.08
CA ALA A 276 7.96 4.07 11.95
C ALA A 276 7.28 2.87 12.62
N ILE A 277 6.69 3.04 13.81
CA ILE A 277 6.23 1.89 14.60
C ILE A 277 4.78 1.53 14.30
N ILE A 278 3.90 2.54 14.22
CA ILE A 278 2.47 2.32 13.98
C ILE A 278 2.28 1.69 12.60
N HIS A 279 1.59 0.56 12.57
CA HIS A 279 1.29 -0.14 11.34
C HIS A 279 0.42 0.77 10.43
N PRO A 280 0.70 0.90 9.12
CA PRO A 280 -0.02 1.83 8.23
C PRO A 280 -1.54 1.61 8.16
N ARG A 281 -2.01 0.38 8.38
CA ARG A 281 -3.45 0.05 8.46
C ARG A 281 -4.12 0.44 9.79
N GLU A 282 -3.38 0.90 10.78
CA GLU A 282 -3.95 1.37 12.04
C GLU A 282 -4.55 2.77 11.84
N ASP A 283 -5.88 2.83 11.70
CA ASP A 283 -6.57 4.09 11.41
C ASP A 283 -6.41 5.11 12.56
N ARG A 284 -5.69 6.20 12.26
CA ARG A 284 -5.40 7.28 13.22
C ARG A 284 -6.65 8.00 13.73
N HIS A 285 -7.73 8.07 12.95
CA HIS A 285 -8.97 8.73 13.36
C HIS A 285 -9.73 7.86 14.36
N VAL A 286 -9.73 6.54 14.14
CA VAL A 286 -10.31 5.59 15.12
C VAL A 286 -9.58 5.70 16.46
N GLY A 287 -8.23 5.67 16.44
CA GLY A 287 -7.42 5.84 17.64
C GLY A 287 -7.68 7.18 18.34
N ALA A 288 -7.76 8.28 17.59
CA ALA A 288 -8.03 9.60 18.14
C ALA A 288 -9.44 9.72 18.76
N ILE A 289 -10.48 9.12 18.15
CA ILE A 289 -11.83 9.08 18.72
C ILE A 289 -11.84 8.32 20.05
N PHE A 290 -11.14 7.18 20.12
CA PHE A 290 -11.01 6.44 21.37
C PHE A 290 -10.24 7.23 22.43
N THR A 291 -9.15 7.91 22.07
CA THR A 291 -8.43 8.80 22.99
C THR A 291 -9.34 9.89 23.57
N SER A 292 -10.15 10.56 22.73
CA SER A 292 -11.07 11.62 23.17
C SER A 292 -12.19 11.12 24.09
N THR A 293 -12.53 9.82 24.04
CA THR A 293 -13.61 9.21 24.83
C THR A 293 -13.11 8.24 25.90
N LEU A 294 -11.78 8.08 26.02
CA LEU A 294 -11.13 7.04 26.82
C LEU A 294 -11.55 7.10 28.28
N GLY A 295 -11.55 8.29 28.88
CA GLY A 295 -11.85 8.47 30.30
C GLY A 295 -13.22 7.90 30.69
N ALA A 296 -14.24 8.13 29.86
CA ALA A 296 -15.59 7.60 30.09
C ALA A 296 -15.66 6.08 29.80
N LEU A 297 -15.08 5.64 28.68
CA LEU A 297 -15.11 4.22 28.26
C LEU A 297 -14.34 3.30 29.21
N ALA A 298 -13.08 3.63 29.49
CA ALA A 298 -12.25 2.87 30.41
C ALA A 298 -12.69 3.09 31.87
N GLY A 299 -13.18 4.28 32.23
CA GLY A 299 -13.77 4.56 33.54
C GLY A 299 -14.94 3.63 33.88
N GLY A 300 -15.82 3.36 32.92
CA GLY A 300 -16.97 2.47 33.10
C GLY A 300 -16.62 1.00 33.38
N THR A 301 -15.38 0.58 33.10
CA THR A 301 -14.90 -0.80 33.35
C THR A 301 -13.81 -0.88 34.42
N ALA A 302 -13.33 0.26 34.92
CA ALA A 302 -12.27 0.31 35.90
C ALA A 302 -12.74 -0.18 37.27
N GLN A 303 -11.90 -0.94 37.96
CA GLN A 303 -12.19 -1.51 39.28
C GLN A 303 -11.08 -1.14 40.28
N PRO A 304 -11.37 -1.09 41.59
CA PRO A 304 -10.32 -0.94 42.59
C PRO A 304 -9.37 -2.14 42.56
N ILE A 305 -8.11 -1.95 42.98
CA ILE A 305 -7.09 -3.01 42.98
C ILE A 305 -7.53 -4.25 43.79
N THR A 306 -8.38 -4.07 44.81
CA THR A 306 -8.93 -5.14 45.64
C THR A 306 -9.84 -6.10 44.88
N ALA A 307 -10.53 -5.63 43.82
CA ALA A 307 -11.35 -6.49 42.97
C ALA A 307 -10.52 -7.51 42.17
N PHE A 308 -9.22 -7.25 42.02
CA PHE A 308 -8.25 -8.14 41.39
C PHE A 308 -7.43 -8.95 42.41
N GLY A 309 -7.80 -8.90 43.70
CA GLY A 309 -7.08 -9.57 44.79
C GLY A 309 -5.74 -8.93 45.11
N LEU A 310 -5.56 -7.63 44.82
CA LEU A 310 -4.30 -6.92 45.01
C LEU A 310 -4.36 -6.01 46.23
N THR A 311 -3.20 -5.80 46.84
CA THR A 311 -3.04 -4.90 47.98
C THR A 311 -1.90 -3.92 47.73
N ALA A 312 -1.95 -2.74 48.37
CA ALA A 312 -0.97 -1.68 48.11
C ALA A 312 0.45 -2.03 48.62
N ASP A 313 0.54 -2.83 49.68
CA ASP A 313 1.78 -3.30 50.31
C ASP A 313 2.53 -4.36 49.50
N THR A 314 1.83 -5.11 48.65
CA THR A 314 2.42 -6.13 47.77
C THR A 314 2.84 -5.59 46.41
N ARG A 315 2.67 -4.27 46.19
CA ARG A 315 3.10 -3.60 44.95
C ARG A 315 4.62 -3.68 44.84
N VAL A 316 5.09 -4.02 43.64
CA VAL A 316 6.53 -4.05 43.33
C VAL A 316 7.07 -2.64 43.15
N ASP A 317 8.21 -2.40 43.81
CA ASP A 317 9.07 -1.25 43.55
C ASP A 317 10.06 -1.63 42.43
N LEU A 318 9.87 -1.04 41.25
CA LEU A 318 10.68 -1.30 40.05
C LEU A 318 12.16 -0.90 40.23
N ASP A 319 12.48 -0.05 41.20
CA ASP A 319 13.86 0.37 41.46
C ASP A 319 14.59 -0.56 42.43
N ARG A 320 13.86 -1.35 43.23
CA ARG A 320 14.43 -2.19 44.30
C ARG A 320 14.37 -3.68 44.00
N ASP A 321 13.41 -4.13 43.21
CA ASP A 321 13.21 -5.56 42.95
C ASP A 321 14.23 -6.11 41.92
N PRO A 322 15.01 -7.15 42.26
CA PRO A 322 16.12 -7.60 41.43
C PRO A 322 15.73 -8.56 40.30
N ARG A 323 14.46 -8.99 40.21
CA ARG A 323 14.05 -10.02 39.26
C ARG A 323 14.13 -9.53 37.81
N ALA A 324 14.47 -10.44 36.90
CA ALA A 324 14.62 -10.13 35.47
C ALA A 324 13.37 -9.43 34.91
N VAL A 325 12.17 -9.98 35.16
CA VAL A 325 10.91 -9.39 34.69
C VAL A 325 10.69 -7.96 35.20
N THR A 326 11.05 -7.66 36.45
CA THR A 326 10.95 -6.30 37.00
C THR A 326 11.88 -5.34 36.28
N ARG A 327 13.14 -5.73 36.08
CA ARG A 327 14.13 -4.93 35.33
C ARG A 327 13.66 -4.67 33.90
N ILE A 328 13.07 -5.67 33.26
CA ILE A 328 12.53 -5.56 31.90
C ILE A 328 11.30 -4.66 31.85
N VAL A 329 10.38 -4.74 32.82
CA VAL A 329 9.25 -3.78 32.90
C VAL A 329 9.75 -2.35 33.06
N LYS A 330 10.74 -2.12 33.93
CA LYS A 330 11.38 -0.80 34.08
C LYS A 330 12.01 -0.31 32.78
N TYR A 331 12.74 -1.18 32.10
CA TYR A 331 13.34 -0.92 30.79
C TYR A 331 12.28 -0.54 29.75
N VAL A 332 11.24 -1.34 29.58
CA VAL A 332 10.18 -1.08 28.59
C VAL A 332 9.41 0.19 28.93
N THR A 333 9.09 0.45 30.21
CA THR A 333 8.49 1.74 30.64
C THR A 333 9.34 2.93 30.19
N SER A 334 10.67 2.83 30.36
CA SER A 334 11.61 3.88 29.95
C SER A 334 11.65 4.06 28.43
N VAL A 335 11.82 2.98 27.67
CA VAL A 335 11.92 3.03 26.20
C VAL A 335 10.63 3.52 25.56
N LEU A 336 9.47 3.05 26.03
CA LEU A 336 8.17 3.44 25.48
C LEU A 336 7.69 4.81 25.99
N ALA A 337 8.46 5.46 26.88
CA ALA A 337 8.14 6.74 27.50
C ALA A 337 6.75 6.75 28.17
N ILE A 338 6.42 5.68 28.90
CA ILE A 338 5.13 5.54 29.58
C ILE A 338 5.15 6.33 30.90
N ASP A 339 4.32 7.36 30.98
CA ASP A 339 4.19 8.25 32.14
C ASP A 339 2.71 8.50 32.48
N PRO A 340 2.25 8.23 33.72
CA PRO A 340 2.99 7.58 34.80
C PRO A 340 3.29 6.11 34.50
N ALA A 341 4.39 5.61 35.09
CA ALA A 341 4.74 4.19 35.02
C ALA A 341 3.58 3.33 35.56
N PRO A 342 3.27 2.18 34.90
CA PRO A 342 2.21 1.31 35.37
C PRO A 342 2.54 0.73 36.74
N MET A 343 1.51 0.46 37.54
CA MET A 343 1.67 -0.24 38.81
C MET A 343 1.89 -1.73 38.55
N VAL A 344 2.75 -2.42 39.32
CA VAL A 344 3.15 -3.80 39.04
C VAL A 344 2.96 -4.70 40.26
N TRP A 345 2.37 -5.88 40.02
CA TRP A 345 2.25 -6.97 40.99
C TRP A 345 2.71 -8.28 40.37
N LEU A 346 3.24 -9.15 41.22
CA LEU A 346 3.66 -10.50 40.85
C LEU A 346 2.71 -11.49 41.50
N GLN A 347 2.11 -12.35 40.68
CA GLN A 347 1.08 -13.31 41.07
C GLN A 347 1.57 -14.74 40.79
N GLU A 348 2.05 -15.42 41.83
CA GLU A 348 2.47 -16.83 41.78
C GLU A 348 1.36 -17.77 41.26
N GLY A 349 0.09 -17.46 41.53
CA GLY A 349 -1.06 -18.25 41.04
C GLY A 349 -1.56 -17.85 39.64
N GLY A 350 -0.99 -16.81 39.04
CA GLY A 350 -1.39 -16.31 37.73
C GLY A 350 -0.50 -16.82 36.61
N ASP A 351 -1.01 -16.79 35.38
CA ASP A 351 -0.21 -17.08 34.17
C ASP A 351 -0.07 -15.84 33.28
N GLY A 352 1.08 -15.75 32.61
CA GLY A 352 1.46 -14.72 31.63
C GLY A 352 1.45 -13.29 32.16
N LEU A 353 1.49 -12.32 31.24
CA LEU A 353 1.33 -10.90 31.53
C LEU A 353 -0.09 -10.42 31.22
N ARG A 354 -0.78 -9.92 32.25
CA ARG A 354 -2.12 -9.35 32.15
C ARG A 354 -2.12 -7.87 32.55
N VAL A 355 -3.00 -7.10 31.93
CA VAL A 355 -3.24 -5.70 32.31
C VAL A 355 -4.61 -5.60 32.95
N ALA A 356 -4.66 -5.11 34.18
CA ALA A 356 -5.88 -4.79 34.89
C ALA A 356 -6.21 -3.30 34.73
N ASN A 357 -7.46 -3.02 34.34
CA ASN A 357 -7.98 -1.66 34.29
C ASN A 357 -8.36 -1.22 35.71
N THR A 358 -7.44 -0.57 36.40
CA THR A 358 -7.59 -0.18 37.80
C THR A 358 -7.72 1.33 37.97
N VAL A 359 -8.29 1.72 39.11
CA VAL A 359 -8.23 3.10 39.60
C VAL A 359 -7.04 3.32 40.54
N GLY A 360 -6.57 4.56 40.64
CA GLY A 360 -5.44 4.95 41.48
C GLY A 360 -5.67 4.71 42.98
N LEU A 361 -4.59 4.86 43.75
CA LEU A 361 -4.59 4.68 45.21
C LEU A 361 -4.66 6.03 45.94
N GLY A 362 -5.11 6.00 47.20
CA GLY A 362 -5.13 7.19 48.06
C GLY A 362 -5.91 8.36 47.46
N ALA A 363 -5.24 9.50 47.27
CA ALA A 363 -5.83 10.71 46.71
C ALA A 363 -6.18 10.61 45.20
N GLU A 364 -5.67 9.60 44.48
CA GLU A 364 -5.88 9.40 43.04
C GLU A 364 -6.97 8.37 42.71
N ARG A 365 -7.88 8.03 43.64
CA ARG A 365 -8.93 6.99 43.46
C ARG A 365 -9.89 7.19 42.28
N GLN A 366 -9.89 8.37 41.66
CA GLN A 366 -10.71 8.67 40.48
C GLN A 366 -9.90 8.65 39.17
N ARG A 367 -8.58 8.50 39.24
CA ARG A 367 -7.70 8.45 38.07
C ARG A 367 -7.56 7.02 37.59
N LEU A 368 -7.67 6.81 36.28
CA LEU A 368 -7.32 5.54 35.65
C LEU A 368 -5.82 5.32 35.76
N VAL A 369 -5.42 4.19 36.33
CA VAL A 369 -4.02 3.78 36.45
C VAL A 369 -3.94 2.33 36.01
N PRO A 370 -3.40 2.00 34.83
CA PRO A 370 -3.25 0.61 34.41
C PRO A 370 -2.28 -0.14 35.32
N SER A 371 -2.64 -1.38 35.68
CA SER A 371 -1.84 -2.26 36.52
C SER A 371 -1.38 -3.50 35.75
N LEU A 372 -0.07 -3.78 35.79
CA LEU A 372 0.53 -4.99 35.24
C LEU A 372 0.52 -6.10 36.30
N LEU A 373 -0.08 -7.22 35.93
CA LEU A 373 -0.10 -8.45 36.71
C LEU A 373 0.78 -9.48 36.02
N VAL A 374 1.90 -9.81 36.65
CA VAL A 374 2.90 -10.73 36.13
C VAL A 374 2.69 -12.10 36.77
N GLY A 375 2.37 -13.11 35.97
CA GLY A 375 2.17 -14.49 36.40
C GLY A 375 3.48 -15.27 36.61
N ALA A 376 3.37 -16.45 37.22
CA ALA A 376 4.49 -17.33 37.55
C ALA A 376 5.38 -17.70 36.37
N SER A 377 4.79 -17.91 35.18
CA SER A 377 5.53 -18.25 33.96
C SER A 377 6.55 -17.18 33.55
N LEU A 378 6.33 -15.92 33.94
CA LEU A 378 7.25 -14.81 33.67
C LEU A 378 8.13 -14.45 34.87
N ILE A 379 7.66 -14.69 36.09
CA ILE A 379 8.45 -14.47 37.31
C ILE A 379 9.72 -15.34 37.29
N GLY A 380 9.61 -16.60 36.86
CA GLY A 380 10.72 -17.53 36.77
C GLY A 380 11.51 -17.49 35.45
N LYS A 381 11.09 -16.70 34.46
CA LYS A 381 11.72 -16.66 33.14
C LYS A 381 13.04 -15.87 33.23
N SER A 382 14.14 -16.48 32.80
CA SER A 382 15.47 -15.88 32.79
C SER A 382 15.85 -15.25 31.44
N ASP A 383 15.18 -15.64 30.35
CA ASP A 383 15.43 -15.06 29.03
C ASP A 383 14.86 -13.64 28.95
N GLU A 384 15.75 -12.66 29.06
CA GLU A 384 15.42 -11.24 29.04
C GLU A 384 14.90 -10.76 27.67
N ARG A 385 15.26 -11.41 26.56
CA ARG A 385 14.76 -11.03 25.23
C ARG A 385 13.30 -11.44 25.07
N GLU A 386 12.98 -12.68 25.47
CA GLU A 386 11.60 -13.16 25.47
C GLU A 386 10.73 -12.29 26.40
N LEU A 387 11.22 -11.98 27.60
CA LEU A 387 10.55 -11.06 28.51
C LEU A 387 10.35 -9.68 27.88
N ALA A 388 11.38 -9.12 27.23
CA ALA A 388 11.28 -7.81 26.59
C ALA A 388 10.21 -7.80 25.49
N PHE A 389 10.13 -8.84 24.67
CA PHE A 389 9.10 -8.95 23.65
C PHE A 389 7.69 -8.99 24.26
N GLU A 390 7.45 -9.90 25.22
CA GLU A 390 6.14 -10.08 25.83
C GLU A 390 5.66 -8.82 26.59
N VAL A 391 6.56 -8.22 27.37
CA VAL A 391 6.30 -6.98 28.11
C VAL A 391 6.09 -5.82 27.15
N GLY A 392 6.96 -5.65 26.15
CA GLY A 392 6.88 -4.62 25.13
C GLY A 392 5.57 -4.65 24.36
N LYS A 393 5.20 -5.83 23.84
CA LYS A 393 3.95 -6.04 23.13
C LYS A 393 2.75 -5.66 24.00
N ARG A 394 2.71 -6.12 25.25
CA ARG A 394 1.57 -5.84 26.13
C ARG A 394 1.51 -4.36 26.53
N MET A 395 2.64 -3.72 26.77
CA MET A 395 2.72 -2.31 27.15
C MET A 395 2.45 -1.35 25.98
N ALA A 396 2.58 -1.79 24.73
CA ALA A 396 2.15 -1.01 23.55
C ALA A 396 0.66 -0.59 23.61
N TYR A 397 -0.17 -1.40 24.26
CA TYR A 397 -1.59 -1.13 24.47
C TYR A 397 -1.88 -0.13 25.59
N LEU A 398 -0.89 0.27 26.40
CA LEU A 398 -1.09 1.27 27.46
C LEU A 398 -1.22 2.69 26.92
N ARG A 399 -0.90 2.90 25.64
CA ARG A 399 -1.09 4.20 24.99
C ARG A 399 -2.60 4.52 24.85
N PRO A 400 -3.01 5.80 25.03
CA PRO A 400 -4.42 6.18 25.09
C PRO A 400 -5.26 5.70 23.91
N GLU A 401 -4.70 5.73 22.70
CA GLU A 401 -5.38 5.34 21.48
C GLU A 401 -5.73 3.85 21.43
N ARG A 402 -4.98 2.98 22.13
CA ARG A 402 -5.15 1.51 22.12
C ARG A 402 -5.71 0.94 23.42
N PHE A 403 -5.65 1.70 24.53
CA PHE A 403 -5.99 1.21 25.87
C PHE A 403 -7.42 0.69 25.99
N VAL A 404 -8.35 1.22 25.18
CA VAL A 404 -9.72 0.69 25.07
C VAL A 404 -9.77 -0.81 24.76
N THR A 405 -8.79 -1.35 24.02
CA THR A 405 -8.70 -2.77 23.68
C THR A 405 -8.55 -3.63 24.92
N LEU A 406 -7.76 -3.16 25.90
CA LEU A 406 -7.56 -3.83 27.18
C LEU A 406 -8.74 -3.58 28.12
N ALA A 407 -9.27 -2.36 28.15
CA ALA A 407 -10.36 -1.99 29.06
C ALA A 407 -11.68 -2.72 28.73
N LEU A 408 -12.02 -2.86 27.44
CA LEU A 408 -13.28 -3.47 27.00
C LEU A 408 -13.15 -4.98 26.69
N GLY A 409 -11.95 -5.44 26.33
CA GLY A 409 -11.58 -6.85 26.23
C GLY A 409 -12.20 -7.68 25.10
N SER A 410 -13.19 -7.16 24.36
CA SER A 410 -13.87 -7.90 23.28
C SER A 410 -14.23 -7.01 22.10
N LEU A 411 -14.26 -7.60 20.89
CA LEU A 411 -14.58 -6.88 19.65
C LEU A 411 -15.99 -6.28 19.66
N PRO A 412 -17.06 -7.00 20.07
CA PRO A 412 -18.41 -6.41 20.10
C PRO A 412 -18.50 -5.18 21.01
N LYS A 413 -17.84 -5.21 22.18
CA LYS A 413 -17.79 -4.05 23.08
C LYS A 413 -17.00 -2.88 22.47
N LEU A 414 -15.91 -3.14 21.74
CA LEU A 414 -15.17 -2.11 21.02
C LEU A 414 -16.00 -1.47 19.91
N GLU A 415 -16.75 -2.28 19.16
CA GLU A 415 -17.65 -1.81 18.10
C GLU A 415 -18.78 -0.95 18.67
N ALA A 416 -19.42 -1.41 19.75
CA ALA A 416 -20.45 -0.66 20.45
C ALA A 416 -19.92 0.66 21.04
N ALA A 417 -18.72 0.64 21.64
CA ALA A 417 -18.05 1.82 22.17
C ALA A 417 -17.70 2.84 21.08
N PHE A 418 -17.15 2.38 19.96
CA PHE A 418 -16.84 3.27 18.84
C PHE A 418 -18.10 3.89 18.24
N ALA A 419 -19.13 3.07 17.99
CA ALA A 419 -20.42 3.53 17.51
C ALA A 419 -21.02 4.58 18.44
N ALA A 420 -20.94 4.35 19.76
CA ALA A 420 -21.40 5.29 20.76
C ALA A 420 -20.63 6.61 20.73
N SER A 421 -19.30 6.57 20.57
CA SER A 421 -18.47 7.77 20.44
C SER A 421 -18.84 8.59 19.20
N VAL A 422 -19.02 7.94 18.05
CA VAL A 422 -19.47 8.60 16.80
C VAL A 422 -20.83 9.29 17.01
N LEU A 423 -21.80 8.58 17.59
CA LEU A 423 -23.13 9.13 17.88
C LEU A 423 -23.06 10.28 18.88
N ALA A 424 -22.20 10.19 19.90
CA ALA A 424 -22.03 11.23 20.91
C ALA A 424 -21.45 12.53 20.34
N GLY A 425 -20.60 12.45 19.30
CA GLY A 425 -20.04 13.60 18.60
C GLY A 425 -21.05 14.45 17.83
N GLY A 426 -22.26 13.92 17.56
CA GLY A 426 -23.41 14.71 17.11
C GLY A 426 -23.38 15.24 15.67
N LYS A 427 -22.33 14.95 14.89
CA LYS A 427 -22.30 15.22 13.44
C LYS A 427 -22.99 14.10 12.65
N ASN A 428 -23.61 14.45 11.53
CA ASN A 428 -24.14 13.47 10.59
C ASN A 428 -22.99 12.74 9.90
N VAL A 429 -22.91 11.43 10.12
CA VAL A 429 -21.91 10.54 9.52
C VAL A 429 -22.63 9.50 8.70
N THR A 430 -22.12 9.19 7.52
CA THR A 430 -22.64 8.09 6.70
C THR A 430 -21.90 6.80 7.00
N ALA A 431 -22.65 5.70 7.05
CA ALA A 431 -22.10 4.35 7.12
C ALA A 431 -21.54 3.92 5.75
N HIS A 432 -20.85 2.78 5.72
CA HIS A 432 -20.30 2.19 4.50
C HIS A 432 -21.33 1.90 3.40
N ASP A 433 -22.61 1.74 3.74
CA ASP A 433 -23.69 1.52 2.78
C ASP A 433 -24.30 2.84 2.25
N GLY A 434 -23.70 3.98 2.59
CA GLY A 434 -24.12 5.32 2.19
C GLY A 434 -25.29 5.89 3.01
N LYS A 435 -25.86 5.12 3.95
CA LYS A 435 -26.97 5.59 4.79
C LYS A 435 -26.49 6.36 6.01
N PRO A 436 -27.33 7.20 6.63
CA PRO A 436 -27.01 7.82 7.91
C PRO A 436 -26.68 6.75 8.97
N PHE A 437 -25.55 6.92 9.65
CA PHE A 437 -25.13 6.01 10.70
C PHE A 437 -25.96 6.23 11.98
N SER A 438 -26.62 5.18 12.46
CA SER A 438 -27.52 5.23 13.63
C SER A 438 -27.13 4.31 14.79
N GLY A 439 -26.15 3.43 14.59
CA GLY A 439 -25.73 2.43 15.58
C GLY A 439 -26.84 1.44 15.98
N ASN A 440 -26.55 0.58 16.95
CA ASN A 440 -27.52 -0.30 17.61
C ASN A 440 -28.02 0.30 18.93
N GLU A 441 -29.01 -0.34 19.57
CA GLU A 441 -29.61 0.13 20.83
C GLU A 441 -28.58 0.31 21.97
N GLU A 442 -27.62 -0.61 22.07
CA GLU A 442 -26.54 -0.55 23.05
C GLU A 442 -25.67 0.71 22.84
N SER A 443 -25.22 0.95 21.61
CA SER A 443 -24.41 2.11 21.26
C SER A 443 -25.16 3.44 21.45
N GLN A 444 -26.48 3.48 21.22
CA GLN A 444 -27.30 4.65 21.46
C GLN A 444 -27.43 4.96 22.96
N THR A 445 -27.57 3.93 23.78
CA THR A 445 -27.61 4.05 25.24
C THR A 445 -26.28 4.56 25.76
N LEU A 446 -25.17 3.94 25.33
CA LEU A 446 -23.83 4.37 25.70
C LEU A 446 -23.52 5.79 25.21
N ALA A 447 -24.00 6.19 24.02
CA ALA A 447 -23.82 7.55 23.51
C ALA A 447 -24.48 8.62 24.42
N LYS A 448 -25.61 8.30 25.06
CA LYS A 448 -26.23 9.21 26.05
C LYS A 448 -25.32 9.38 27.26
N THR A 449 -24.73 8.30 27.76
CA THR A 449 -23.75 8.34 28.86
C THR A 449 -22.50 9.13 28.47
N LEU A 450 -21.96 8.92 27.26
CA LEU A 450 -20.79 9.66 26.77
C LEU A 450 -21.07 11.17 26.69
N ARG A 451 -22.25 11.59 26.23
CA ARG A 451 -22.62 13.02 26.20
C ARG A 451 -22.68 13.67 27.59
N GLN A 452 -22.90 12.89 28.64
CA GLN A 452 -22.94 13.37 30.02
C GLN A 452 -21.54 13.43 30.66
N GLN A 453 -20.68 12.46 30.33
CA GLN A 453 -19.38 12.28 30.99
C GLN A 453 -18.19 12.89 30.24
N VAL A 454 -18.28 13.01 28.92
CA VAL A 454 -17.20 13.53 28.08
C VAL A 454 -17.35 15.04 27.91
N PRO A 455 -16.31 15.84 28.19
CA PRO A 455 -16.32 17.28 27.94
C PRO A 455 -16.73 17.64 26.51
N ARG A 456 -17.58 18.67 26.38
CA ARG A 456 -18.10 19.13 25.07
C ARG A 456 -17.03 19.39 24.01
N PRO A 457 -15.86 20.01 24.31
CA PRO A 457 -14.81 20.20 23.30
C PRO A 457 -14.28 18.89 22.72
N LEU A 458 -14.18 17.84 23.55
CA LEU A 458 -13.75 16.52 23.09
C LEU A 458 -14.84 15.85 22.23
N LEU A 459 -16.12 16.05 22.55
CA LEU A 459 -17.22 15.56 21.70
C LEU A 459 -17.26 16.27 20.34
N GLU A 460 -17.01 17.58 20.30
CA GLU A 460 -16.91 18.33 19.05
C GLU A 460 -15.73 17.82 18.20
N GLN A 461 -14.57 17.54 18.83
CA GLN A 461 -13.44 16.90 18.18
C GLN A 461 -13.79 15.50 17.64
N VAL A 462 -14.52 14.69 18.41
CA VAL A 462 -15.00 13.38 17.95
C VAL A 462 -15.91 13.54 16.73
N GLY A 463 -16.78 14.55 16.71
CA GLY A 463 -17.60 14.88 15.54
C GLY A 463 -16.76 15.20 14.30
N GLU A 464 -15.72 16.03 14.42
CA GLU A 464 -14.78 16.35 13.33
C GLU A 464 -13.98 15.13 12.84
N LEU A 465 -13.55 14.26 13.75
CA LEU A 465 -12.83 13.04 13.39
C LEU A 465 -13.76 12.03 12.71
N SER A 466 -15.00 11.92 13.17
CA SER A 466 -16.00 10.99 12.63
C SER A 466 -16.44 11.39 11.22
N SER A 467 -16.50 12.70 10.92
CA SER A 467 -16.82 13.16 9.55
C SER A 467 -15.79 12.69 8.52
N LYS A 468 -14.51 12.61 8.89
CA LYS A 468 -13.41 12.06 8.05
C LYS A 468 -13.52 10.56 7.81
N LEU A 469 -14.36 9.87 8.59
CA LEU A 469 -14.65 8.43 8.45
C LEU A 469 -15.98 8.16 7.75
N SER A 470 -16.69 9.19 7.27
CA SER A 470 -17.96 9.03 6.54
C SER A 470 -17.78 8.12 5.33
N GLY A 471 -18.72 7.19 5.13
CA GLY A 471 -18.63 6.15 4.10
C GLY A 471 -17.71 4.97 4.47
N ARG A 472 -17.02 5.01 5.62
CA ARG A 472 -16.17 3.92 6.13
C ARG A 472 -16.66 3.34 7.46
N VAL A 473 -17.55 4.04 8.16
CA VAL A 473 -18.09 3.56 9.45
C VAL A 473 -18.94 2.30 9.25
N GLY A 474 -18.64 1.26 10.02
CA GLY A 474 -19.20 -0.09 9.86
C GLY A 474 -18.26 -1.01 9.09
N ASN A 475 -18.79 -2.12 8.57
CA ASN A 475 -18.06 -3.07 7.69
C ASN A 475 -16.68 -3.50 8.19
N GLY A 476 -16.57 -3.87 9.47
CA GLY A 476 -15.31 -4.36 10.03
C GLY A 476 -14.23 -3.31 10.26
N LEU A 477 -14.52 -2.01 10.19
CA LEU A 477 -13.54 -0.93 10.48
C LEU A 477 -12.80 -1.15 11.81
N ILE A 478 -13.53 -1.49 12.88
CA ILE A 478 -12.95 -1.70 14.22
C ILE A 478 -12.23 -3.03 14.33
N ALA A 479 -12.70 -4.07 13.63
CA ALA A 479 -11.97 -5.33 13.52
C ALA A 479 -10.61 -5.10 12.83
N GLY A 480 -10.61 -4.39 11.69
CA GLY A 480 -9.40 -4.01 10.96
C GLY A 480 -8.45 -3.18 11.82
N TRP A 481 -8.94 -2.12 12.46
CA TRP A 481 -8.16 -1.32 13.40
C TRP A 481 -7.57 -2.19 14.53
N ARG A 482 -8.36 -3.06 15.17
CA ARG A 482 -7.88 -3.96 16.22
C ARG A 482 -6.77 -4.88 15.71
N THR A 483 -6.91 -5.48 14.53
CA THR A 483 -5.84 -6.30 13.95
C THR A 483 -4.56 -5.50 13.66
N ALA A 484 -4.69 -4.27 13.17
CA ALA A 484 -3.54 -3.40 12.94
C ALA A 484 -2.85 -2.98 14.24
N THR A 485 -3.61 -2.74 15.33
CA THR A 485 -3.01 -2.47 16.64
C THR A 485 -2.20 -3.64 17.19
N ASP A 486 -2.59 -4.90 16.90
CA ASP A 486 -1.80 -6.08 17.27
C ASP A 486 -0.50 -6.17 16.45
N LEU A 487 -0.53 -5.84 15.15
CA LEU A 487 0.68 -5.71 14.33
C LEU A 487 1.63 -4.64 14.89
N THR A 488 1.11 -3.45 15.21
CA THR A 488 1.88 -2.40 15.90
C THR A 488 2.49 -2.92 17.20
N ALA A 489 1.73 -3.65 18.01
CA ALA A 489 2.21 -4.20 19.28
C ALA A 489 3.32 -5.27 19.06
N ASN A 490 3.22 -6.11 18.02
CA ASN A 490 4.27 -7.06 17.65
C ASN A 490 5.55 -6.31 17.23
N ARG A 491 5.44 -5.23 16.45
CA ARG A 491 6.58 -4.37 16.08
C ARG A 491 7.24 -3.75 17.30
N VAL A 492 6.46 -3.26 18.27
CA VAL A 492 6.97 -2.74 19.54
C VAL A 492 7.74 -3.81 20.31
N GLY A 493 7.15 -5.01 20.48
CA GLY A 493 7.82 -6.14 21.12
C GLY A 493 9.15 -6.49 20.46
N PHE A 494 9.18 -6.52 19.12
CA PHE A 494 10.42 -6.76 18.37
C PHE A 494 11.45 -5.63 18.52
N VAL A 495 11.04 -4.37 18.49
CA VAL A 495 11.94 -3.23 18.71
C VAL A 495 12.63 -3.32 20.06
N VAL A 496 11.89 -3.62 21.14
CA VAL A 496 12.47 -3.62 22.49
C VAL A 496 13.27 -4.89 22.83
N SER A 497 12.95 -6.02 22.18
CA SER A 497 13.72 -7.27 22.30
C SER A 497 14.94 -7.33 21.37
N ASN A 498 14.86 -6.60 20.26
CA ASN A 498 15.90 -6.45 19.24
C ASN A 498 16.38 -7.77 18.62
N ASP A 499 15.51 -8.79 18.56
CA ASP A 499 15.84 -10.12 18.08
C ASP A 499 14.63 -10.77 17.38
N LEU A 500 14.75 -11.00 16.08
CA LEU A 500 13.65 -11.44 15.21
C LEU A 500 13.26 -12.89 15.48
N GLU A 501 14.24 -13.75 15.74
CA GLU A 501 14.01 -15.16 16.10
C GLU A 501 13.21 -15.25 17.41
N THR A 502 13.61 -14.48 18.44
CA THR A 502 12.88 -14.36 19.70
C THR A 502 11.45 -13.87 19.48
N ALA A 503 11.29 -12.78 18.73
CA ALA A 503 9.97 -12.21 18.44
C ALA A 503 9.08 -13.20 17.69
N ALA A 504 9.63 -13.90 16.71
CA ALA A 504 8.90 -14.89 15.92
C ALA A 504 8.48 -16.11 16.77
N LYS A 505 9.38 -16.61 17.62
CA LYS A 505 9.07 -17.69 18.58
C LYS A 505 7.94 -17.26 19.51
N ALA A 506 8.01 -16.06 20.08
CA ALA A 506 6.98 -15.54 20.97
C ALA A 506 5.61 -15.42 20.26
N ILE A 507 5.58 -14.92 19.02
CA ILE A 507 4.35 -14.86 18.20
C ILE A 507 3.80 -16.26 17.90
N ALA A 508 4.67 -17.23 17.60
CA ALA A 508 4.29 -18.60 17.29
C ALA A 508 3.72 -19.35 18.50
N THR A 509 4.20 -19.04 19.71
CA THR A 509 3.72 -19.64 20.96
C THR A 509 2.57 -18.87 21.61
N GLU A 510 2.21 -17.70 21.08
CA GLU A 510 1.13 -16.88 21.64
C GLU A 510 -0.23 -17.55 21.45
N GLY A 511 -1.01 -17.65 22.54
CA GLY A 511 -2.35 -18.23 22.50
C GLY A 511 -3.30 -17.46 21.57
N ALA A 512 -4.11 -18.19 20.80
CA ALA A 512 -5.04 -17.66 19.80
C ALA A 512 -6.09 -16.67 20.34
N ALA A 513 -6.28 -16.59 21.66
CA ALA A 513 -7.20 -15.63 22.27
C ALA A 513 -6.71 -14.17 22.19
N LEU A 514 -5.41 -13.95 21.97
CA LEU A 514 -4.78 -12.61 22.05
C LEU A 514 -4.78 -11.87 20.70
N SER A 515 -4.81 -12.59 19.58
CA SER A 515 -4.86 -12.01 18.24
C SER A 515 -5.80 -12.80 17.33
N SER A 516 -6.55 -12.09 16.50
CA SER A 516 -7.39 -12.71 15.46
C SER A 516 -6.64 -12.92 14.14
N LEU A 517 -5.39 -12.47 14.03
CA LEU A 517 -4.54 -12.71 12.86
C LEU A 517 -3.84 -14.08 12.98
N SER A 518 -3.60 -14.71 11.84
CA SER A 518 -2.81 -15.94 11.82
C SER A 518 -1.37 -15.67 12.27
N VAL A 519 -0.66 -16.69 12.79
CA VAL A 519 0.79 -16.59 13.05
C VAL A 519 1.53 -16.17 11.78
N LYS A 520 1.15 -16.73 10.62
CA LYS A 520 1.77 -16.43 9.32
C LYS A 520 1.67 -14.94 8.97
N ASP A 521 0.49 -14.34 9.10
CA ASP A 521 0.29 -12.93 8.72
C ASP A 521 1.07 -11.98 9.64
N ARG A 522 1.15 -12.30 10.93
CA ARG A 522 1.93 -11.52 11.90
C ARG A 522 3.43 -11.61 11.65
N LEU A 523 3.93 -12.79 11.29
CA LEU A 523 5.34 -12.99 10.92
C LEU A 523 5.68 -12.30 9.59
N ARG A 524 4.78 -12.32 8.61
CA ARG A 524 4.95 -11.59 7.34
C ARG A 524 5.12 -10.09 7.57
N ASP A 525 4.28 -9.47 8.40
CA ASP A 525 4.44 -8.06 8.77
C ASP A 525 5.76 -7.79 9.49
N LEU A 526 6.14 -8.66 10.42
CA LEU A 526 7.37 -8.47 11.18
C LEU A 526 8.62 -8.58 10.29
N LEU A 527 8.60 -9.49 9.31
CA LEU A 527 9.67 -9.69 8.34
C LEU A 527 9.87 -8.48 7.43
N SER A 528 8.79 -7.91 6.88
CA SER A 528 8.90 -6.71 6.06
C SER A 528 9.35 -5.50 6.89
N PHE A 529 8.82 -5.36 8.11
CA PHE A 529 9.25 -4.31 9.02
C PHE A 529 10.75 -4.42 9.38
N ALA A 530 11.27 -5.63 9.64
CA ALA A 530 12.65 -5.86 10.06
C ALA A 530 13.71 -5.43 9.03
N VAL A 531 13.35 -5.24 7.76
CA VAL A 531 14.24 -4.79 6.69
C VAL A 531 13.83 -3.44 6.08
N SER A 532 12.95 -2.71 6.77
CA SER A 532 12.44 -1.41 6.32
C SER A 532 13.26 -0.24 6.86
N GLU A 533 13.27 0.88 6.12
CA GLU A 533 13.83 2.16 6.60
C GLU A 533 13.21 2.63 7.92
N ALA A 534 11.93 2.30 8.16
CA ALA A 534 11.26 2.58 9.42
C ALA A 534 11.97 1.92 10.61
N TYR A 535 12.27 0.62 10.52
CA TYR A 535 12.97 -0.10 11.59
C TYR A 535 14.42 0.34 11.74
N PHE A 536 15.14 0.59 10.64
CA PHE A 536 16.51 1.10 10.68
C PHE A 536 16.60 2.44 11.40
N ASN A 537 15.66 3.35 11.12
CA ASN A 537 15.59 4.64 11.80
C ASN A 537 15.30 4.49 13.31
N VAL A 538 14.41 3.57 13.70
CA VAL A 538 14.13 3.27 15.10
C VAL A 538 15.37 2.73 15.81
N ARG A 539 16.07 1.75 15.22
CA ARG A 539 17.32 1.20 15.78
C ARG A 539 18.40 2.27 15.95
N ARG A 540 18.58 3.10 14.93
CA ARG A 540 19.56 4.19 14.94
C ARG A 540 19.26 5.18 16.06
N HIS A 541 18.00 5.60 16.19
CA HIS A 541 17.55 6.52 17.25
C HIS A 541 17.74 5.92 18.64
N LEU A 542 17.32 4.67 18.84
CA LEU A 542 17.42 3.96 20.12
C LEU A 542 18.85 3.62 20.50
N GLY A 543 19.82 3.71 19.58
CA GLY A 543 21.21 3.33 19.83
C GLY A 543 21.44 1.82 19.76
N LEU A 544 20.56 1.08 19.08
CA LEU A 544 20.62 -0.37 18.90
C LEU A 544 21.37 -0.80 17.63
N HIS A 545 21.78 0.16 16.79
CA HIS A 545 22.43 -0.12 15.52
C HIS A 545 23.84 -0.70 15.71
N VAL A 546 24.19 -1.66 14.87
CA VAL A 546 25.52 -2.24 14.79
C VAL A 546 26.52 -1.16 14.34
N ARG A 547 27.71 -1.19 14.93
CA ARG A 547 28.84 -0.33 14.57
C ARG A 547 30.05 -1.20 14.30
N GLU A 548 30.91 -0.76 13.38
CA GLU A 548 32.24 -1.34 13.27
C GLU A 548 32.98 -1.14 14.60
N GLU A 549 33.59 -2.20 15.12
CA GLU A 549 34.50 -2.09 16.26
C GLU A 549 35.66 -1.21 15.82
N VAL A 550 35.70 0.03 16.30
CA VAL A 550 36.90 0.85 16.21
C VAL A 550 37.95 0.12 17.04
N SER A 551 38.97 -0.47 16.40
CA SER A 551 40.07 -1.10 17.13
C SER A 551 40.66 -0.06 18.09
N ALA A 552 40.51 -0.29 19.39
CA ALA A 552 41.10 0.55 20.42
C ALA A 552 42.60 0.35 20.52
#